data_AF-A0A543I8Z7-F1
#
_entry.id   AF-A0A543I8Z7-F1
#
_cell.length_a   1.000
_cell.length_b   1.000
_cell.length_c   1.000
_cell.angle_alpha   90.00
_cell.angle_beta   90.00
_cell.angle_gamma   90.00
#
_symmetry.space_group_name_H-M   'P 1'
#
loop_
_entity.id
_entity.type
_entity.pdbx_description
1 polymer ?
#
loop_
_entity_poly.entity_id
_entity_poly.type
_entity_poly.pdbx_seq_one_letter_code
_entity_poly.pdbx_strand_id
1 'polypeptide(L)'
;MAPWVLHVDLDQFLAAVEVLRRPELRGRPVVVGGDGDPTKRGVVSTASYEARAYGVHSGLPLRTAARRCPDAVFLPVDKDAYEAVSERVMATLRPRPVRRMSPVRRMSRSLGDYTCS
;
A
#
# COMPACT_ATOMS: atom_id res chain seq x y z
N MET A 1 3.96 1.51 37.79
CA MET A 1 3.91 0.77 36.50
C MET A 1 4.19 1.74 35.36
N ALA A 2 5.03 1.36 34.40
CA ALA A 2 5.28 2.17 33.22
C ALA A 2 4.09 2.11 32.24
N PRO A 3 3.82 3.17 31.47
CA PRO A 3 2.77 3.16 30.46
C PRO A 3 3.15 2.26 29.27
N TRP A 4 2.18 1.48 28.79
CA TRP A 4 2.33 0.68 27.57
C TRP A 4 2.06 1.53 26.32
N VAL A 5 2.84 1.30 25.26
CA VAL A 5 2.62 1.89 23.94
C VAL A 5 2.35 0.76 22.95
N LEU A 6 1.20 0.81 22.27
CA LEU A 6 0.83 -0.12 21.22
C LEU A 6 1.02 0.55 19.85
N HIS A 7 1.81 -0.09 18.99
CA HIS A 7 1.91 0.26 17.58
C HIS A 7 1.09 -0.73 16.76
N VAL A 8 0.20 -0.21 15.91
CA VAL A 8 -0.64 -1.04 15.01
C VAL A 8 -0.28 -0.63 13.60
N ASP A 9 0.27 -1.57 12.83
CA ASP A 9 0.59 -1.40 11.42
C ASP A 9 -0.29 -2.34 10.59
N LEU A 10 -0.75 -1.87 9.42
CA LEU A 10 -1.57 -2.68 8.53
C LEU A 10 -0.68 -3.30 7.45
N ASP A 11 -0.57 -4.63 7.51
CA ASP A 11 0.24 -5.39 6.56
C ASP A 11 -0.19 -5.14 5.12
N GLN A 12 0.79 -4.83 4.26
CA GLN A 12 0.63 -4.65 2.81
C GLN A 12 -0.61 -3.80 2.44
N PHE A 13 -0.90 -2.74 3.22
CA PHE A 13 -2.19 -2.05 3.25
C PHE A 13 -2.83 -1.81 1.87
N LEU A 14 -2.13 -1.17 0.93
CA LEU A 14 -2.68 -0.86 -0.40
C LEU A 14 -3.02 -2.14 -1.18
N ALA A 15 -2.13 -3.13 -1.19
CA ALA A 15 -2.39 -4.40 -1.87
C ALA A 15 -3.54 -5.18 -1.20
N ALA A 16 -3.62 -5.16 0.13
CA ALA A 16 -4.72 -5.78 0.87
C ALA A 16 -6.08 -5.14 0.56
N VAL A 17 -6.13 -3.81 0.42
CA VAL A 17 -7.35 -3.10 -0.02
C VAL A 17 -7.76 -3.55 -1.42
N GLU A 18 -6.82 -3.64 -2.35
CA GLU A 18 -7.15 -4.07 -3.72
C GLU A 18 -7.61 -5.54 -3.77
N VAL A 19 -7.00 -6.44 -3.00
CA VAL A 19 -7.45 -7.85 -2.88
C VAL A 19 -8.84 -7.95 -2.23
N LEU A 20 -9.16 -7.05 -1.28
CA LEU A 20 -10.50 -6.99 -0.70
C LEU A 20 -11.56 -6.55 -1.73
N ARG A 21 -11.22 -5.59 -2.59
CA ARG A 21 -12.09 -5.09 -3.68
C ARG A 21 -12.21 -6.10 -4.84
N ARG A 22 -11.14 -6.85 -5.09
CA ARG A 22 -11.00 -7.83 -6.18
C ARG A 22 -10.58 -9.20 -5.62
N PRO A 23 -11.54 -9.97 -5.08
CA PRO A 23 -11.35 -11.33 -4.56
C PRO A 23 -10.50 -12.27 -5.42
N GLU A 24 -10.56 -12.12 -6.74
CA GLU A 24 -9.82 -12.88 -7.75
C GLU A 24 -8.31 -12.64 -7.73
N LEU A 25 -7.83 -11.64 -6.99
CA LEU A 25 -6.41 -11.35 -6.81
C LEU A 25 -5.77 -12.12 -5.63
N ARG A 26 -6.55 -12.85 -4.84
CA ARG A 26 -6.02 -13.64 -3.72
C ARG A 26 -5.03 -14.69 -4.24
N GLY A 27 -3.86 -14.78 -3.60
CA GLY A 27 -2.81 -15.72 -3.99
C GLY A 27 -2.03 -15.31 -5.25
N ARG A 28 -2.33 -14.14 -5.85
CA ARG A 28 -1.63 -13.63 -7.02
C ARG A 28 -0.60 -12.56 -6.62
N PRO A 29 0.54 -12.46 -7.31
CA PRO A 29 1.45 -11.35 -7.14
C PRO A 29 0.79 -10.05 -7.59
N VAL A 30 0.42 -9.21 -6.63
CA VAL A 30 -0.14 -7.86 -6.86
C VAL A 30 0.91 -6.80 -6.54
N VAL A 31 0.99 -5.78 -7.41
CA VAL A 31 1.85 -4.61 -7.27
C VAL A 31 1.01 -3.36 -7.48
N VAL A 32 0.99 -2.46 -6.50
CA VAL A 32 0.32 -1.15 -6.59
C VAL A 32 1.39 -0.07 -6.77
N GLY A 33 1.26 0.77 -7.78
CA GLY A 33 2.17 1.90 -7.99
C GLY A 33 1.93 2.65 -9.28
N GLY A 34 2.23 3.96 -9.28
CA GLY A 34 2.01 4.84 -10.43
C GLY A 34 0.57 4.79 -10.94
N ASP A 35 0.42 4.77 -12.26
CA ASP A 35 -0.85 4.61 -12.97
C ASP A 35 -1.17 3.15 -13.33
N GLY A 36 -0.43 2.19 -12.76
CA GLY A 36 -0.62 0.75 -13.02
C GLY A 36 0.05 0.25 -14.30
N ASP A 37 0.74 1.11 -15.07
CA ASP A 37 1.50 0.70 -16.25
C ASP A 37 2.99 0.54 -15.91
N PRO A 38 3.55 -0.70 -15.92
CA PRO A 38 4.95 -0.91 -15.59
C PRO A 38 5.92 -0.40 -16.66
N THR A 39 5.45 -0.04 -17.85
CA THR A 39 6.30 0.54 -18.91
C THR A 39 6.59 2.02 -18.67
N LYS A 40 5.76 2.71 -17.89
CA LYS A 40 5.95 4.14 -17.58
C LYS A 40 6.90 4.35 -16.41
N ARG A 41 7.34 5.59 -16.22
CA ARG A 41 8.15 5.96 -15.05
C ARG A 41 7.26 5.92 -13.81
N GLY A 42 7.67 5.15 -12.82
CA GLY A 42 6.97 5.01 -11.55
C GLY A 42 7.69 4.03 -10.64
N VAL A 43 7.28 4.04 -9.37
CA VAL A 43 7.80 3.13 -8.35
C VAL A 43 6.66 2.36 -7.70
N VAL A 44 6.98 1.18 -7.18
CA VAL A 44 6.09 0.37 -6.37
C VAL A 44 5.74 1.12 -5.09
N SER A 45 4.46 1.42 -4.88
CA SER A 45 3.94 1.96 -3.62
C SER A 45 3.80 0.84 -2.59
N THR A 46 3.25 -0.30 -2.98
CA THR A 46 3.12 -1.50 -2.14
C THR A 46 3.13 -2.74 -3.00
N ALA A 47 3.71 -3.82 -2.47
CA ALA A 47 3.71 -5.13 -3.08
C ALA A 47 3.05 -6.13 -2.12
N SER A 48 2.28 -7.04 -2.70
CA SER A 48 1.74 -8.22 -2.00
C SER A 48 2.84 -9.14 -1.49
N TYR A 49 2.52 -10.04 -0.54
CA TYR A 49 3.49 -11.04 -0.10
C TYR A 49 3.95 -11.95 -1.24
N GLU A 50 3.04 -12.32 -2.12
CA GLU A 50 3.29 -13.11 -3.32
C GLU A 50 4.29 -12.41 -4.24
N ALA A 51 4.14 -11.09 -4.47
CA ALA A 51 5.10 -10.31 -5.25
C ALA A 51 6.45 -10.12 -4.51
N ARG A 52 6.43 -9.99 -3.17
CA ARG A 52 7.64 -9.87 -2.35
C ARG A 52 8.53 -11.11 -2.42
N ALA A 53 7.95 -12.29 -2.63
CA ALA A 53 8.71 -13.53 -2.86
C ALA A 53 9.65 -13.42 -4.08
N TYR A 54 9.31 -12.60 -5.07
CA TYR A 54 10.14 -12.30 -6.24
C TYR A 54 11.07 -11.09 -6.03
N GLY A 55 11.23 -10.63 -4.80
CA GLY A 55 12.04 -9.46 -4.46
C GLY A 55 11.40 -8.13 -4.87
N VAL A 56 10.09 -8.08 -5.11
CA VAL A 56 9.38 -6.81 -5.35
C VAL A 56 9.05 -6.15 -4.02
N HIS A 57 9.48 -4.91 -3.82
CA HIS A 57 9.23 -4.16 -2.59
C HIS A 57 8.95 -2.68 -2.88
N SER A 58 8.43 -1.96 -1.89
CA SER A 58 8.17 -0.52 -2.02
C SER A 58 9.44 0.25 -2.39
N GLY A 59 9.30 1.26 -3.25
CA GLY A 59 10.39 2.06 -3.79
C GLY A 59 11.11 1.44 -4.99
N LEU A 60 10.87 0.17 -5.32
CA LEU A 60 11.43 -0.45 -6.53
C LEU A 60 10.81 0.18 -7.79
N PRO A 61 11.57 0.48 -8.86
CA PRO A 61 11.00 0.94 -10.13
C PRO A 61 10.03 -0.10 -10.71
N LEU A 62 8.89 0.35 -11.26
CA LEU A 62 7.86 -0.54 -11.81
C LEU A 62 8.39 -1.43 -12.94
N ARG A 63 9.24 -0.87 -13.83
CA ARG A 63 9.94 -1.64 -14.87
C ARG A 63 10.78 -2.78 -14.30
N THR A 64 11.46 -2.55 -13.18
CA THR A 64 12.27 -3.57 -12.51
C THR A 64 11.38 -4.60 -11.83
N ALA A 65 10.27 -4.18 -11.22
CA ALA A 65 9.28 -5.09 -10.64
C ALA A 65 8.69 -6.04 -11.72
N ALA A 66 8.32 -5.51 -12.89
CA ALA A 66 7.79 -6.31 -14.00
C ALA A 66 8.82 -7.30 -14.57
N ARG A 67 10.10 -6.93 -14.58
CA ARG A 67 11.17 -7.86 -14.95
C ARG A 67 11.37 -8.98 -13.93
N ARG A 68 11.17 -8.71 -12.64
CA ARG A 68 11.33 -9.71 -11.55
C ARG A 68 10.13 -10.63 -11.44
N CYS A 69 8.93 -10.10 -11.65
CA CYS A 69 7.68 -10.85 -11.58
C CYS A 69 6.81 -10.51 -12.81
N PRO A 70 7.04 -11.19 -13.95
CA PRO A 70 6.30 -10.92 -15.19
C PRO A 70 4.79 -11.19 -15.07
N ASP A 71 4.41 -12.12 -14.21
CA ASP A 71 3.01 -12.52 -13.98
C ASP A 71 2.28 -11.62 -12.96
N ALA A 72 2.96 -10.58 -12.46
CA ALA A 72 2.38 -9.66 -11.49
C ALA A 72 1.24 -8.83 -12.10
N VAL A 73 0.19 -8.65 -11.30
CA VAL A 73 -0.90 -7.71 -11.60
C VAL A 73 -0.49 -6.33 -11.11
N PHE A 74 -0.33 -5.40 -12.05
CA PHE A 74 -0.05 -3.99 -11.76
C PHE A 74 -1.34 -3.20 -11.66
N LEU A 75 -1.50 -2.46 -10.58
CA LEU A 75 -2.68 -1.64 -10.30
C LEU A 75 -2.28 -0.17 -10.04
N PRO A 76 -3.08 0.79 -10.50
CA PRO A 76 -2.88 2.21 -10.19
C PRO A 76 -3.09 2.47 -8.70
N VAL A 77 -2.49 3.56 -8.21
CA VAL A 77 -2.75 4.07 -6.86
C VAL A 77 -4.13 4.72 -6.82
N ASP A 78 -5.03 4.19 -5.98
CA ASP A 78 -6.35 4.76 -5.70
C ASP A 78 -6.40 5.36 -4.29
N LYS A 79 -5.90 6.60 -4.18
CA LYS A 79 -5.70 7.26 -2.89
C LYS A 79 -7.01 7.40 -2.09
N ASP A 80 -8.10 7.75 -2.76
CA ASP A 80 -9.40 7.99 -2.11
C ASP A 80 -9.95 6.69 -1.51
N ALA A 81 -9.83 5.57 -2.24
CA ALA A 81 -10.19 4.26 -1.70
C ALA A 81 -9.36 3.89 -0.45
N TYR A 82 -8.05 4.18 -0.47
CA TYR A 82 -7.18 3.87 0.67
C TYR A 82 -7.47 4.75 1.88
N GLU A 83 -7.78 6.04 1.68
CA GLU A 83 -8.17 6.94 2.76
C GLU A 83 -9.50 6.50 3.39
N ALA A 84 -10.50 6.16 2.59
CA ALA A 84 -11.78 5.65 3.08
C ALA A 84 -11.63 4.37 3.92
N VAL A 85 -10.76 3.43 3.51
CA VAL A 85 -10.49 2.22 4.31
C VAL A 85 -9.70 2.55 5.58
N SER A 86 -8.72 3.46 5.51
CA SER A 86 -7.96 3.91 6.68
C SER A 86 -8.88 4.53 7.75
N GLU A 87 -9.85 5.34 7.33
CA GLU A 87 -10.85 5.92 8.23
C GLU A 87 -11.72 4.86 8.90
N ARG A 88 -12.15 3.83 8.15
CA ARG A 88 -12.90 2.70 8.72
C ARG A 88 -12.08 1.94 9.77
N VAL A 89 -10.79 1.69 9.53
CA VAL A 89 -9.90 1.06 10.50
C VAL A 89 -9.77 1.93 11.75
N MET A 90 -9.52 3.23 11.59
CA MET A 90 -9.41 4.15 12.72
C MET A 90 -10.72 4.25 13.51
N ALA A 91 -11.87 4.26 12.84
CA ALA A 91 -13.18 4.23 13.49
C ALA A 91 -13.36 2.97 14.35
N THR A 92 -12.81 1.84 13.92
CA THR A 92 -12.82 0.57 14.67
C THR A 92 -11.92 0.62 15.90
N LEU A 93 -10.79 1.33 15.83
CA LEU A 93 -9.82 1.44 16.91
C LEU A 93 -10.20 2.49 17.98
N ARG A 94 -10.86 3.58 17.59
CA ARG A 94 -11.19 4.73 18.46
C ARG A 94 -11.94 4.39 19.76
N PRO A 95 -12.92 3.45 19.79
CA PRO A 95 -13.66 3.14 21.01
C PRO A 95 -12.85 2.37 22.07
N ARG A 96 -11.62 1.92 21.76
CA ARG A 96 -10.79 1.18 22.71
C ARG A 96 -10.37 2.10 23.87
N PRO A 97 -10.26 1.58 25.11
CA PRO A 97 -9.83 2.36 26.28
C PRO A 97 -8.34 2.69 26.18
N VAL A 98 -8.00 3.73 25.43
CA VAL A 98 -6.64 4.24 25.25
C VAL A 98 -6.56 5.70 25.65
N ARG A 99 -5.52 6.06 26.42
CA ARG A 99 -5.33 7.45 26.89
C ARG A 99 -5.07 8.43 25.74
N ARG A 100 -4.41 7.98 24.68
CA ARG A 100 -4.10 8.76 23.48
C ARG A 100 -3.99 7.84 22.27
N MET A 101 -4.53 8.27 21.14
CA MET A 101 -4.38 7.62 19.85
C MET A 101 -3.95 8.66 18.81
N SER A 102 -2.91 8.33 18.03
CA SER A 102 -2.43 9.17 16.94
C SER A 102 -2.20 8.30 15.71
N PRO A 103 -2.85 8.58 14.57
CA PRO A 103 -2.51 7.92 13.31
C PRO A 103 -1.08 8.28 12.93
N VAL A 104 -0.25 7.27 12.65
CA VAL A 104 1.10 7.47 12.11
C VAL A 104 0.96 7.64 10.60
N ARG A 105 0.62 8.85 10.16
CA ARG A 105 0.64 9.18 8.74
C ARG A 105 2.07 9.49 8.35
N ARG A 106 2.70 8.59 7.60
CA ARG A 106 3.84 9.01 6.77
C ARG A 106 3.24 9.95 5.73
N MET A 107 3.33 11.25 5.99
CA MET A 107 3.00 12.30 5.03
C MET A 107 3.79 12.01 3.76
N SER A 108 3.18 11.37 2.77
CA SER A 108 3.56 11.54 1.38
C SER A 108 3.19 12.97 1.01
N ARG A 109 3.96 13.94 1.52
CA ARG A 109 4.18 15.16 0.74
C ARG A 109 4.79 14.67 -0.58
N SER A 110 4.20 15.14 -1.69
CA SER A 110 4.66 15.00 -3.08
C SER A 110 4.51 13.66 -3.84
N LEU A 111 3.33 13.02 -3.84
CA LEU A 111 2.95 12.09 -4.93
C LEU A 111 2.10 12.76 -6.02
N GLY A 112 2.17 14.10 -6.13
CA GLY A 112 1.39 14.91 -7.10
C GLY A 112 2.21 15.70 -8.13
N ASP A 113 3.53 15.84 -7.99
CA ASP A 113 4.32 16.75 -8.84
C ASP A 113 5.43 16.03 -9.63
N TYR A 114 5.04 14.99 -10.39
CA TYR A 114 5.90 14.44 -11.46
C TYR A 114 5.27 14.70 -12.83
N THR A 115 4.89 15.95 -13.11
CA THR A 115 4.90 16.45 -14.49
C THR A 115 6.34 16.81 -14.83
N CYS A 116 6.96 16.03 -15.70
CA CYS A 116 8.23 16.38 -16.32
C CYS A 116 7.97 17.58 -17.25
N SER A 117 8.38 18.77 -16.82
CA SER A 117 8.71 19.88 -17.71
C SER A 117 10.14 19.72 -18.21
#